data_AF-A0A5J4WE18-F1
#
_entry.id   AF-A0A5J4WE18-F1
#
_cell.length_a   1.000
_cell.length_b   1.000
_cell.length_c   1.000
_cell.angle_alpha   90.00
_cell.angle_beta   90.00
_cell.angle_gamma   90.00
#
_symmetry.space_group_name_H-M   'P 1'
#
loop_
_entity.id
_entity.type
_entity.pdbx_description
1 polymer ?
#
loop_
_entity_poly.entity_id
_entity_poly.type
_entity_poly.pdbx_seq_one_letter_code
_entity_poly.pdbx_strand_id
1 'polypeptide(L)'
;MGVVQALAPALLKNKDKNIQNLTLQTYSYIIKSGIQGLKDRELHPYRQTLTKNGIVSKLIQILKDRNKDKSDNSEIIESLACLFKSLLLPSEIKNDVINELKLKDKYDFLALLAECQDNHDAIMANDLEYQLFQFENKQKTIPSLRLTLQLLRFGEESKKRKIALAVKWDMEILTDNKYLDKREGKLYSTDVEKEQIKAKAQEGLAMIKAIIGDDEKTNEFETEKKKCFIQ
;
A
#
# COMPACT_ATOMS: atom_id res chain seq x y z
N MET A 1 -20.98 -22.17 -13.93
CA MET A 1 -19.56 -21.83 -14.14
C MET A 1 -19.41 -20.33 -13.91
N GLY A 2 -18.57 -19.89 -12.97
CA GLY A 2 -18.41 -18.46 -12.68
C GLY A 2 -17.60 -17.73 -13.75
N VAL A 3 -17.80 -16.41 -13.87
CA VAL A 3 -17.12 -15.54 -14.86
C VAL A 3 -15.60 -15.71 -14.79
N VAL A 4 -15.05 -15.81 -13.57
CA VAL A 4 -13.61 -16.02 -13.31
C VAL A 4 -13.07 -17.31 -13.94
N GLN A 5 -13.84 -18.40 -13.91
CA GLN A 5 -13.43 -19.67 -14.51
C GLN A 5 -13.60 -19.66 -16.03
N ALA A 6 -14.65 -19.01 -16.55
CA ALA A 6 -14.92 -18.92 -17.98
C ALA A 6 -13.81 -18.17 -18.75
N LEU A 7 -13.18 -17.18 -18.11
CA LEU A 7 -12.09 -16.38 -18.71
C LEU A 7 -10.72 -17.07 -18.71
N ALA A 8 -10.53 -18.14 -17.92
CA ALA A 8 -9.21 -18.73 -17.73
C ALA A 8 -8.56 -19.25 -19.03
N PRO A 9 -9.29 -19.93 -19.94
CA PRO A 9 -8.71 -20.36 -21.21
C PRO A 9 -8.23 -19.19 -22.08
N ALA A 10 -8.91 -18.04 -22.02
CA ALA A 10 -8.55 -16.87 -22.82
C ALA A 10 -7.20 -16.26 -22.38
N LEU A 11 -6.89 -16.28 -21.08
CA LEU A 11 -5.58 -15.84 -20.60
C LEU A 11 -4.49 -16.91 -20.76
N LEU A 12 -4.83 -18.18 -20.53
CA LEU A 12 -3.84 -19.26 -20.42
C LEU A 12 -3.47 -19.90 -21.76
N LYS A 13 -4.42 -20.01 -22.69
CA LYS A 13 -4.28 -20.83 -23.91
C LYS A 13 -4.40 -20.04 -25.21
N ASN A 14 -4.98 -18.83 -25.17
CA ASN A 14 -5.13 -18.03 -26.39
C ASN A 14 -3.77 -17.53 -26.86
N LYS A 15 -3.50 -17.54 -28.17
CA LYS A 15 -2.25 -17.04 -28.76
C LYS A 15 -2.33 -15.55 -29.13
N ASP A 16 -3.53 -15.00 -29.23
CA ASP A 16 -3.76 -13.60 -29.52
C ASP A 16 -3.43 -12.73 -28.30
N LYS A 17 -2.39 -11.90 -28.43
CA LYS A 17 -1.93 -10.99 -27.38
C LYS A 17 -2.99 -9.95 -26.99
N ASN A 18 -3.84 -9.51 -27.93
CA ASN A 18 -4.91 -8.55 -27.64
C ASN A 18 -5.97 -9.19 -26.75
N ILE A 19 -6.37 -10.43 -27.07
CA ILE A 19 -7.33 -11.18 -26.23
C ILE A 19 -6.72 -11.44 -24.85
N GLN A 20 -5.44 -11.83 -24.77
CA GLN A 20 -4.76 -12.01 -23.49
C GLN A 20 -4.71 -10.72 -22.66
N ASN A 21 -4.38 -9.58 -23.27
CA ASN A 21 -4.32 -8.29 -22.58
C ASN A 21 -5.69 -7.83 -22.09
N LEU A 22 -6.74 -7.95 -22.91
CA LEU A 22 -8.10 -7.63 -22.49
C LEU A 22 -8.57 -8.54 -21.34
N THR A 23 -8.21 -9.83 -21.42
CA THR A 23 -8.53 -10.80 -20.36
C THR A 23 -7.78 -10.46 -19.08
N LEU A 24 -6.51 -10.07 -19.18
CA LEU A 24 -5.68 -9.63 -18.06
C LEU A 24 -6.28 -8.40 -17.37
N GLN A 25 -6.67 -7.38 -18.14
CA GLN A 25 -7.37 -6.20 -17.63
C GLN A 25 -8.67 -6.58 -16.91
N THR A 26 -9.45 -7.47 -17.51
CA THR A 26 -10.69 -7.98 -16.89
C THR A 26 -10.40 -8.66 -15.55
N TYR A 27 -9.37 -9.51 -15.47
CA TYR A 27 -8.96 -10.11 -14.19
C TYR A 27 -8.51 -9.06 -13.18
N SER A 28 -7.73 -8.06 -13.61
CA SER A 28 -7.27 -6.96 -12.76
C SER A 28 -8.44 -6.22 -12.12
N TYR A 29 -9.49 -5.90 -12.88
CA TYR A 29 -10.71 -5.31 -12.32
C TYR A 29 -11.41 -6.23 -11.31
N ILE A 30 -11.62 -7.50 -11.66
CA ILE A 30 -12.29 -8.47 -10.76
C ILE A 30 -11.51 -8.65 -9.45
N ILE A 31 -10.19 -8.75 -9.53
CA ILE A 31 -9.30 -8.89 -8.38
C ILE A 31 -9.37 -7.63 -7.53
N LYS A 32 -9.20 -6.45 -8.11
CA LYS A 32 -9.24 -5.19 -7.33
C LYS A 32 -10.58 -4.97 -6.68
N SER A 33 -11.70 -5.28 -7.35
CA SER A 33 -13.02 -5.21 -6.73
C SER A 33 -13.21 -6.23 -5.61
N GLY A 34 -12.51 -7.37 -5.67
CA GLY A 34 -12.57 -8.42 -4.65
C GLY A 34 -12.02 -8.03 -3.27
N ILE A 35 -11.32 -6.89 -3.15
CA ILE A 35 -10.85 -6.38 -1.85
C ILE A 35 -11.92 -5.57 -1.11
N GLN A 36 -12.96 -5.12 -1.81
CA GLN A 36 -13.95 -4.21 -1.22
C GLN A 36 -14.72 -4.92 -0.10
N GLY A 37 -14.73 -4.30 1.08
CA GLY A 37 -15.41 -4.84 2.26
C GLY A 37 -14.63 -5.91 3.03
N LEU A 38 -13.43 -6.29 2.58
CA LEU A 38 -12.57 -7.17 3.35
C LEU A 38 -12.04 -6.46 4.59
N LYS A 39 -12.03 -7.17 5.72
CA LYS A 39 -11.40 -6.73 6.96
C LYS A 39 -9.90 -6.96 6.91
N ASP A 40 -9.20 -6.45 7.93
CA ASP A 40 -7.79 -6.75 8.11
C ASP A 40 -7.57 -8.25 8.31
N ARG A 41 -6.47 -8.78 7.76
CA ARG A 41 -6.08 -10.20 7.78
C ARG A 41 -6.99 -11.15 7.01
N GLU A 42 -8.13 -10.70 6.49
CA GLU A 42 -8.95 -11.51 5.60
C GLU A 42 -8.24 -11.76 4.27
N LEU A 43 -8.30 -13.01 3.82
CA LEU A 43 -7.73 -13.42 2.54
C LEU A 43 -8.62 -13.00 1.38
N HIS A 44 -7.98 -12.70 0.25
CA HIS A 44 -8.71 -12.36 -0.95
C HIS A 44 -9.63 -13.52 -1.42
N PRO A 45 -10.93 -13.29 -1.69
CA PRO A 45 -11.92 -14.36 -1.92
C PRO A 45 -11.60 -15.22 -3.15
N TYR A 46 -11.02 -14.62 -4.19
CA TYR A 46 -10.63 -15.34 -5.40
C TYR A 46 -9.24 -15.99 -5.35
N ARG A 47 -8.46 -15.80 -4.27
CA ARG A 47 -7.05 -16.24 -4.24
C ARG A 47 -6.91 -17.73 -4.50
N GLN A 48 -7.64 -18.57 -3.75
CA GLN A 48 -7.52 -20.02 -3.88
C GLN A 48 -7.96 -20.50 -5.28
N THR A 49 -9.08 -20.00 -5.78
CA THR A 49 -9.62 -20.34 -7.10
C THR A 49 -8.66 -19.95 -8.22
N LEU A 50 -8.12 -18.72 -8.19
CA LEU A 50 -7.17 -18.21 -9.18
C LEU A 50 -5.80 -18.89 -9.12
N THR A 51 -5.49 -19.54 -8.00
CA THR A 51 -4.27 -20.33 -7.87
C THR A 51 -4.47 -21.70 -8.49
N LYS A 52 -5.56 -22.37 -8.12
CA LYS A 52 -5.90 -23.72 -8.62
C LYS A 52 -6.06 -23.76 -10.13
N ASN A 53 -6.56 -22.69 -10.74
CA ASN A 53 -6.71 -22.60 -12.20
C ASN A 53 -5.46 -22.08 -12.94
N GLY A 54 -4.35 -21.83 -12.23
CA GLY A 54 -3.08 -21.41 -12.82
C GLY A 54 -2.99 -19.93 -13.21
N ILE A 55 -4.00 -19.11 -12.89
CA ILE A 55 -3.99 -17.68 -13.23
C ILE A 55 -2.94 -16.92 -12.44
N VAL A 56 -2.78 -17.19 -11.13
CA VAL A 56 -1.72 -16.58 -10.31
C VAL A 56 -0.34 -16.86 -10.89
N SER A 57 -0.06 -18.12 -11.25
CA SER A 57 1.21 -18.50 -11.89
C SER A 57 1.42 -17.76 -13.22
N LYS A 58 0.36 -17.58 -14.00
CA LYS A 58 0.43 -16.83 -15.26
C LYS A 58 0.71 -15.34 -15.03
N LEU A 59 0.10 -14.70 -14.04
CA LEU A 59 0.39 -13.30 -13.69
C LEU A 59 1.85 -13.11 -13.29
N ILE A 60 2.38 -14.02 -12.47
CA ILE A 60 3.79 -14.04 -12.07
C ILE A 60 4.71 -14.20 -13.27
N GLN A 61 4.38 -15.13 -14.19
CA GLN A 61 5.14 -15.31 -15.42
C GLN A 61 5.16 -14.03 -16.27
N ILE A 62 3.99 -13.41 -16.49
CA ILE A 62 3.87 -12.18 -17.30
C ILE A 62 4.69 -11.04 -16.66
N LEU A 63 4.65 -10.88 -15.33
CA LEU A 63 5.48 -9.89 -14.63
C LEU A 63 6.97 -10.09 -14.93
N LYS A 64 7.46 -11.33 -14.77
CA LYS A 64 8.87 -11.69 -15.04
C LYS A 64 9.27 -11.44 -16.49
N ASP A 65 8.39 -11.75 -17.44
CA ASP A 65 8.65 -11.56 -18.87
C ASP A 65 8.68 -10.07 -19.22
N ARG A 66 7.69 -9.29 -18.76
CA ARG A 66 7.58 -7.86 -19.06
C ARG A 66 8.62 -6.99 -18.34
N ASN A 67 9.12 -7.42 -17.18
CA ASN A 67 10.24 -6.74 -16.51
C ASN A 67 11.50 -6.72 -17.39
N LYS A 68 11.72 -7.76 -18.21
CA LYS A 68 12.82 -7.78 -19.19
C LYS A 68 12.62 -6.75 -20.28
N ASP A 69 11.38 -6.55 -20.71
CA ASP A 69 10.99 -5.65 -21.79
C ASP A 69 10.72 -4.21 -21.33
N LYS A 70 10.94 -3.89 -20.04
CA LYS A 70 10.68 -2.58 -19.41
C LYS A 70 9.25 -2.04 -19.68
N SER A 71 8.29 -2.95 -19.84
CA SER A 71 6.89 -2.59 -20.09
C SER A 71 6.19 -2.22 -18.77
N ASP A 72 5.14 -1.39 -18.84
CA ASP A 72 4.36 -1.07 -17.66
C ASP A 72 3.62 -2.31 -17.12
N ASN A 73 3.93 -2.65 -15.87
CA ASN A 73 3.40 -3.80 -15.14
C ASN A 73 2.44 -3.41 -14.02
N SER A 74 2.04 -2.14 -13.93
CA SER A 74 1.24 -1.60 -12.81
C SER A 74 -0.01 -2.45 -12.54
N GLU A 75 -0.76 -2.85 -13.58
CA GLU A 75 -1.97 -3.67 -13.41
C GLU A 75 -1.69 -5.03 -12.76
N ILE A 76 -0.60 -5.69 -13.17
CA ILE A 76 -0.22 -7.02 -12.67
C ILE A 76 0.27 -6.92 -11.23
N ILE A 77 1.10 -5.92 -10.94
CA ILE A 77 1.68 -5.67 -9.63
C ILE A 77 0.58 -5.35 -8.61
N GLU A 78 -0.33 -4.45 -8.97
CA GLU A 78 -1.50 -4.12 -8.15
C GLU A 78 -2.40 -5.35 -7.92
N SER A 79 -2.63 -6.17 -8.96
CA SER A 79 -3.41 -7.41 -8.84
C SER A 79 -2.74 -8.42 -7.91
N LEU A 80 -1.42 -8.60 -8.01
CA LEU A 80 -0.66 -9.47 -7.13
C LEU A 80 -0.72 -8.96 -5.68
N ALA A 81 -0.59 -7.65 -5.45
CA ALA A 81 -0.72 -7.07 -4.12
C ALA A 81 -2.11 -7.36 -3.50
N CYS A 82 -3.19 -7.21 -4.27
CA CYS A 82 -4.54 -7.59 -3.82
C CYS A 82 -4.66 -9.08 -3.49
N LEU A 83 -4.15 -9.96 -4.36
CA LEU A 83 -4.22 -11.42 -4.18
C LEU A 83 -3.38 -11.93 -3.01
N PHE A 84 -2.31 -11.23 -2.68
CA PHE A 84 -1.41 -11.53 -1.56
C PHE A 84 -1.63 -10.62 -0.35
N LYS A 85 -2.78 -9.90 -0.28
CA LYS A 85 -3.23 -9.25 0.96
C LYS A 85 -3.12 -10.23 2.13
N SER A 86 -2.49 -9.80 3.22
CA SER A 86 -2.30 -10.60 4.44
C SER A 86 -1.51 -11.90 4.25
N LEU A 87 -0.84 -12.07 3.12
CA LEU A 87 -0.02 -13.24 2.81
C LEU A 87 1.41 -12.83 2.45
N LEU A 88 2.32 -13.75 2.70
CA LEU A 88 3.70 -13.63 2.25
C LEU A 88 3.75 -13.64 0.72
N LEU A 89 4.38 -12.63 0.13
CA LEU A 89 4.69 -12.65 -1.30
C LEU A 89 5.68 -13.77 -1.63
N PRO A 90 5.56 -14.45 -2.78
CA PRO A 90 6.55 -15.41 -3.23
C PRO A 90 7.91 -14.72 -3.35
N SER A 91 8.96 -15.35 -2.82
CA SER A 91 10.31 -14.77 -2.79
C SER A 91 10.79 -14.29 -4.15
N GLU A 92 10.42 -15.02 -5.21
CA GLU A 92 10.76 -14.73 -6.60
C GLU A 92 10.17 -13.45 -7.21
N ILE A 93 9.15 -12.85 -6.59
CA ILE A 93 8.52 -11.59 -7.05
C ILE A 93 8.43 -10.52 -5.96
N LYS A 94 8.81 -10.85 -4.71
CA LYS A 94 8.60 -9.99 -3.55
C LYS A 94 9.19 -8.60 -3.76
N ASN A 95 10.46 -8.53 -4.14
CA ASN A 95 11.16 -7.26 -4.31
C ASN A 95 10.66 -6.49 -5.53
N ASP A 96 10.40 -7.17 -6.66
CA ASP A 96 9.86 -6.55 -7.87
C ASP A 96 8.52 -5.86 -7.58
N VAL A 97 7.60 -6.56 -6.90
CA VAL A 97 6.29 -6.01 -6.55
C VAL A 97 6.42 -4.85 -5.57
N ILE A 98 7.16 -5.02 -4.47
CA ILE A 98 7.25 -3.99 -3.43
C ILE A 98 7.97 -2.74 -3.94
N ASN A 99 9.07 -2.88 -4.67
CA ASN A 99 9.85 -1.74 -5.16
C ASN A 99 9.08 -0.93 -6.20
N GLU A 100 8.37 -1.58 -7.12
CA GLU A 100 7.52 -0.88 -8.08
C GLU A 100 6.36 -0.13 -7.41
N LEU A 101 5.75 -0.74 -6.38
CA LEU A 101 4.70 -0.06 -5.61
C LEU A 101 5.25 1.15 -4.86
N LYS A 102 6.48 1.09 -4.32
CA LYS A 102 7.15 2.24 -3.71
C LYS A 102 7.43 3.33 -4.74
N LEU A 103 8.07 2.96 -5.85
CA LEU A 103 8.47 3.90 -6.92
C LEU A 103 7.28 4.69 -7.48
N LYS A 104 6.10 4.04 -7.55
CA LYS A 104 4.86 4.62 -8.07
C LYS A 104 3.94 5.16 -6.97
N ASP A 105 4.42 5.21 -5.72
CA ASP A 105 3.68 5.70 -4.55
C ASP A 105 2.32 5.02 -4.34
N LYS A 106 2.25 3.72 -4.64
CA LYS A 106 1.06 2.89 -4.55
C LYS A 106 0.86 2.35 -3.14
N TYR A 107 0.84 3.25 -2.15
CA TYR A 107 0.85 2.90 -0.73
C TYR A 107 -0.41 2.16 -0.26
N ASP A 108 -1.55 2.35 -0.92
CA ASP A 108 -2.75 1.55 -0.64
C ASP A 108 -2.49 0.05 -0.87
N PHE A 109 -1.76 -0.31 -1.92
CA PHE A 109 -1.43 -1.70 -2.20
C PHE A 109 -0.31 -2.23 -1.29
N LEU A 110 0.65 -1.38 -0.91
CA LEU A 110 1.62 -1.74 0.14
C LEU A 110 0.91 -1.99 1.48
N ALA A 111 -0.14 -1.24 1.81
CA ALA A 111 -0.90 -1.42 3.03
C ALA A 111 -1.54 -2.82 3.09
N LEU A 112 -2.07 -3.33 1.97
CA LEU A 112 -2.59 -4.70 1.87
C LEU A 112 -1.52 -5.75 2.18
N LEU A 113 -0.30 -5.53 1.65
CA LEU A 113 0.84 -6.43 1.86
C LEU A 113 1.41 -6.34 3.28
N ALA A 114 1.32 -5.16 3.90
CA ALA A 114 1.75 -4.89 5.27
C ALA A 114 0.88 -5.58 6.33
N GLU A 115 -0.23 -6.21 5.95
CA GLU A 115 -1.00 -7.06 6.88
C GLU A 115 -0.27 -8.39 7.18
N CYS A 116 0.74 -8.74 6.37
CA CYS A 116 1.66 -9.84 6.63
C CYS A 116 3.02 -9.31 7.10
N GLN A 117 3.40 -9.65 8.34
CA GLN A 117 4.65 -9.23 8.98
C GLN A 117 5.90 -9.64 8.17
N ASP A 118 5.89 -10.80 7.50
CA ASP A 118 7.00 -11.31 6.69
C ASP A 118 7.32 -10.46 5.43
N ASN A 119 6.45 -9.50 5.10
CA ASN A 119 6.70 -8.53 4.03
C ASN A 119 7.37 -7.25 4.55
N HIS A 120 7.42 -7.01 5.87
CA HIS A 120 7.76 -5.70 6.45
C HIS A 120 9.20 -5.29 6.21
N ASP A 121 10.17 -6.20 6.27
CA ASP A 121 11.57 -5.85 5.97
C ASP A 121 11.72 -5.26 4.56
N ALA A 122 11.09 -5.89 3.58
CA ALA A 122 11.11 -5.41 2.20
C ALA A 122 10.32 -4.10 2.04
N ILE A 123 9.18 -3.96 2.73
CA ILE A 123 8.38 -2.73 2.73
C ILE A 123 9.15 -1.58 3.38
N MET A 124 9.86 -1.80 4.48
CA MET A 124 10.59 -0.74 5.20
C MET A 124 11.99 -0.46 4.65
N ALA A 125 12.50 -1.29 3.74
CA ALA A 125 13.80 -1.05 3.12
C ALA A 125 13.91 0.33 2.45
N ASN A 126 15.13 0.87 2.42
CA ASN A 126 15.47 2.21 1.93
C ASN A 126 14.78 3.34 2.73
N ASP A 127 14.62 3.14 4.03
CA ASP A 127 14.12 4.12 4.99
C ASP A 127 12.77 4.74 4.57
N LEU A 128 11.84 3.85 4.17
CA LEU A 128 10.49 4.24 3.75
C LEU A 128 9.79 5.10 4.79
N GLU A 129 10.01 4.83 6.09
CA GLU A 129 9.34 5.55 7.17
C GLU A 129 9.54 7.07 7.13
N TYR A 130 10.66 7.56 6.59
CA TYR A 130 10.92 8.99 6.44
C TYR A 130 10.33 9.59 5.15
N GLN A 131 9.87 8.75 4.24
CA GLN A 131 9.31 9.14 2.93
C GLN A 131 7.78 9.18 2.91
N LEU A 132 7.11 8.47 3.84
CA LEU A 132 5.65 8.32 3.88
C LEU A 132 4.88 9.64 3.81
N PHE A 133 5.37 10.69 4.46
CA PHE A 133 4.69 11.98 4.54
C PHE A 133 5.52 13.12 3.96
N GLN A 134 6.09 12.93 2.76
CA GLN A 134 6.58 14.06 1.97
C GLN A 134 5.37 14.85 1.44
N PHE A 135 5.03 15.93 2.12
CA PHE A 135 3.74 16.65 2.03
C PHE A 135 3.43 17.35 0.70
N GLU A 136 4.24 17.14 -0.33
CA GLU A 136 4.07 17.77 -1.64
C GLU A 136 2.82 17.27 -2.38
N ASN A 137 2.36 16.03 -2.11
CA ASN A 137 1.20 15.45 -2.79
C ASN A 137 0.07 15.05 -1.82
N LYS A 138 -1.00 15.86 -1.80
CA LYS A 138 -2.20 15.63 -0.97
C LYS A 138 -2.85 14.27 -1.20
N GLN A 139 -2.90 13.78 -2.44
CA GLN A 139 -3.58 12.53 -2.82
C GLN A 139 -2.93 11.29 -2.17
N LYS A 140 -1.69 11.42 -1.70
CA LYS A 140 -0.96 10.35 -1.02
C LYS A 140 -1.20 10.30 0.49
N THR A 141 -1.82 11.31 1.09
CA THR A 141 -1.96 11.41 2.56
C THR A 141 -2.73 10.22 3.13
N ILE A 142 -3.92 9.93 2.58
CA ILE A 142 -4.76 8.81 3.04
C ILE A 142 -4.07 7.45 2.80
N PRO A 143 -3.51 7.15 1.62
CA PRO A 143 -2.72 5.93 1.40
C PRO A 143 -1.54 5.78 2.38
N SER A 144 -0.81 6.87 2.67
CA SER A 144 0.33 6.86 3.60
C SER A 144 -0.13 6.59 5.04
N LEU A 145 -1.24 7.19 5.46
CA LEU A 145 -1.88 6.91 6.74
C LEU A 145 -2.27 5.43 6.84
N ARG A 146 -2.91 4.87 5.81
CA ARG A 146 -3.30 3.45 5.78
C ARG A 146 -2.09 2.54 5.91
N LEU A 147 -1.04 2.74 5.12
CA LEU A 147 0.19 1.95 5.22
C LEU A 147 0.82 2.06 6.61
N THR A 148 0.92 3.28 7.14
CA THR A 148 1.46 3.52 8.49
C THR A 148 0.68 2.76 9.55
N LEU A 149 -0.65 2.83 9.51
CA LEU A 149 -1.51 2.11 10.45
C LEU A 149 -1.31 0.60 10.37
N GLN A 150 -1.19 0.01 9.17
CA GLN A 150 -0.96 -1.44 9.05
C GLN A 150 0.41 -1.85 9.60
N LEU A 151 1.45 -1.06 9.36
CA LEU A 151 2.78 -1.33 9.91
C LEU A 151 2.83 -1.15 11.44
N LEU A 152 2.16 -0.13 11.99
CA LEU A 152 2.03 0.06 13.44
C LEU A 152 1.21 -1.06 14.10
N ARG A 153 0.19 -1.59 13.41
CA ARG A 153 -0.69 -2.63 13.95
C ARG A 153 -0.07 -4.02 13.90
N PHE A 154 0.62 -4.34 12.80
CA PHE A 154 1.07 -5.70 12.51
C PHE A 154 2.58 -5.88 12.49
N GLY A 155 3.36 -4.82 12.76
CA GLY A 155 4.81 -4.89 12.75
C GLY A 155 5.42 -5.56 13.96
N GLU A 156 6.69 -5.92 13.83
CA GLU A 156 7.53 -6.27 14.97
C GLU A 156 7.81 -5.03 15.82
N GLU A 157 8.01 -5.21 17.12
CA GLU A 157 8.15 -4.08 18.06
C GLU A 157 9.26 -3.10 17.68
N SER A 158 10.41 -3.59 17.18
CA SER A 158 11.50 -2.74 16.69
C SER A 158 11.07 -1.88 15.49
N LYS A 159 10.35 -2.46 14.55
CA LYS A 159 9.83 -1.80 13.33
C LYS A 159 8.72 -0.82 13.66
N LYS A 160 7.78 -1.22 14.52
CA LYS A 160 6.73 -0.36 15.08
C LYS A 160 7.34 0.87 15.74
N ARG A 161 8.34 0.70 16.61
CA ARG A 161 9.05 1.81 17.26
C ARG A 161 9.73 2.71 16.23
N LYS A 162 10.41 2.15 15.22
CA LYS A 162 11.06 2.94 14.15
C LYS A 162 10.04 3.83 13.42
N ILE A 163 8.92 3.25 12.99
CA ILE A 163 7.84 3.98 12.30
C ILE A 163 7.19 5.01 13.22
N ALA A 164 6.87 4.62 14.45
CA ALA A 164 6.24 5.49 15.43
C ALA A 164 7.06 6.77 15.66
N LEU A 165 8.37 6.63 15.80
CA LEU A 165 9.28 7.78 15.94
C LEU A 165 9.38 8.60 14.64
N ALA A 166 9.39 7.96 13.48
CA ALA A 166 9.53 8.66 12.19
C ALA A 166 8.30 9.50 11.82
N VAL A 167 7.09 9.04 12.15
CA VAL A 167 5.83 9.63 11.69
C VAL A 167 5.06 10.39 12.77
N LYS A 168 5.55 10.43 14.03
CA LYS A 168 4.84 11.06 15.16
C LYS A 168 4.39 12.48 14.84
N TRP A 169 5.32 13.33 14.43
CA TRP A 169 5.02 14.72 14.09
C TRP A 169 4.04 14.83 12.93
N ASP A 170 4.18 13.99 11.90
CA ASP A 170 3.27 13.97 10.76
C ASP A 170 1.84 13.65 11.21
N MET A 171 1.68 12.72 12.15
CA MET A 171 0.38 12.39 12.74
C MET A 171 -0.19 13.54 13.57
N GLU A 172 0.64 14.22 14.37
CA GLU A 172 0.22 15.37 15.17
C GLU A 172 -0.33 16.49 14.28
N ILE A 173 0.41 16.89 13.23
CA ILE A 173 -0.03 17.98 12.36
C ILE A 173 -1.28 17.62 11.56
N LEU A 174 -1.45 16.35 11.16
CA LEU A 174 -2.63 15.89 10.42
C LEU A 174 -3.89 15.86 11.29
N THR A 175 -3.78 16.06 12.60
CA THR A 175 -4.93 16.29 13.50
C THR A 175 -5.28 17.77 13.72
N ASP A 176 -4.41 18.69 13.31
CA ASP A 176 -4.64 20.13 13.43
C ASP A 176 -5.50 20.65 12.27
N ASN A 177 -6.72 21.10 12.59
CA ASN A 177 -7.63 21.69 11.63
C ASN A 177 -7.01 22.89 10.91
N LYS A 178 -6.26 23.76 11.61
CA LYS A 178 -5.63 24.93 11.00
C LYS A 178 -4.63 24.54 9.93
N TYR A 179 -3.93 23.41 10.13
CA TYR A 179 -3.01 22.88 9.14
C TYR A 179 -3.76 22.37 7.91
N LEU A 180 -4.81 21.58 8.11
CA LEU A 180 -5.63 21.04 7.03
C LEU A 180 -6.30 22.16 6.20
N ASP A 181 -6.75 23.23 6.87
CA ASP A 181 -7.39 24.39 6.24
C ASP A 181 -6.36 25.25 5.46
N LYS A 182 -5.16 25.49 5.99
CA LYS A 182 -4.11 26.22 5.25
C LYS A 182 -3.65 25.51 3.98
N ARG A 183 -3.74 24.17 3.94
CA ARG A 183 -3.40 23.38 2.76
C ARG A 183 -4.39 23.61 1.60
N GLU A 184 -5.55 24.22 1.81
CA GLU A 184 -6.63 24.38 0.83
C GLU A 184 -6.33 25.28 -0.36
N GLY A 185 -5.23 26.04 -0.34
CA GLY A 185 -4.93 27.08 -1.34
C GLY A 185 -4.96 26.66 -2.82
N LYS A 186 -4.91 25.37 -3.16
CA LYS A 186 -5.17 24.84 -4.50
C LYS A 186 -5.79 23.43 -4.43
N LEU A 187 -7.01 23.31 -4.99
CA LEU A 187 -7.75 22.09 -5.35
C LEU A 187 -8.13 21.09 -4.24
N TYR A 188 -9.45 20.98 -4.04
CA TYR A 188 -10.27 19.83 -3.59
C TYR A 188 -9.74 18.94 -2.44
N SER A 189 -10.02 19.32 -1.19
CA SER A 189 -10.32 18.30 -0.17
C SER A 189 -11.69 18.57 0.41
N THR A 190 -12.57 17.58 0.37
CA THR A 190 -13.91 17.72 0.99
C THR A 190 -13.79 17.66 2.51
N ASP A 191 -14.73 18.24 3.24
CA ASP A 191 -14.78 18.10 4.71
C ASP A 191 -14.77 16.62 5.13
N VAL A 192 -15.37 15.74 4.32
CA VAL A 192 -15.36 14.29 4.52
C VAL A 192 -13.94 13.70 4.50
N GLU A 193 -13.10 14.12 3.55
CA GLU A 193 -11.70 13.64 3.47
C GLU A 193 -10.85 14.18 4.61
N LYS A 194 -11.05 15.44 5.02
CA LYS A 194 -10.36 16.01 6.19
C LYS A 194 -10.68 15.23 7.46
N GLU A 195 -11.96 14.96 7.70
CA GLU A 195 -12.38 14.15 8.84
C GLU A 195 -11.82 12.71 8.76
N GLN A 196 -11.73 12.14 7.55
CA GLN A 196 -11.09 10.83 7.36
C GLN A 196 -9.58 10.86 7.69
N ILE A 197 -8.86 11.89 7.24
CA ILE A 197 -7.43 12.09 7.54
C ILE A 197 -7.24 12.22 9.05
N LYS A 198 -8.02 13.10 9.68
CA LYS A 198 -7.95 13.38 11.11
C LYS A 198 -8.24 12.14 11.94
N ALA A 199 -9.32 11.42 11.63
CA ALA A 199 -9.67 10.18 12.34
C ALA A 199 -8.54 9.13 12.26
N LYS A 200 -7.92 8.97 11.08
CA LYS A 200 -6.80 8.04 10.90
C LYS A 200 -5.52 8.50 11.58
N ALA A 201 -5.23 9.79 11.56
CA ALA A 201 -4.07 10.36 12.25
C ALA A 201 -4.24 10.21 13.77
N GLN A 202 -5.44 10.44 14.31
CA GLN A 202 -5.76 10.21 15.73
C GLN A 202 -5.62 8.73 16.12
N GLU A 203 -6.10 7.81 15.28
CA GLU A 203 -5.86 6.37 15.47
C GLU A 203 -4.35 6.06 15.51
N GLY A 204 -3.58 6.64 14.58
CA GLY A 204 -2.13 6.50 14.53
C GLY A 204 -1.45 7.04 15.79
N LEU A 205 -1.82 8.22 16.27
CA LEU A 205 -1.30 8.80 17.50
C LEU A 205 -1.57 7.93 18.73
N ALA A 206 -2.77 7.35 18.82
CA ALA A 206 -3.11 6.43 19.90
C ALA A 206 -2.19 5.18 19.89
N MET A 207 -1.93 4.62 18.71
CA MET A 207 -0.98 3.49 18.57
C MET A 207 0.45 3.90 18.90
N ILE A 208 0.91 5.06 18.40
CA ILE A 208 2.24 5.60 18.68
C ILE A 208 2.44 5.78 20.18
N LYS A 209 1.48 6.40 20.87
CA LYS A 209 1.53 6.56 22.33
C LYS A 209 1.61 5.22 23.06
N ALA A 210 0.94 4.19 22.58
CA ALA A 210 1.04 2.85 23.16
C ALA A 210 2.42 2.19 22.95
N ILE A 211 3.12 2.51 21.85
CA ILE A 211 4.42 1.89 21.47
C ILE A 211 5.61 2.61 22.12
N ILE A 212 5.61 3.95 22.12
CA ILE A 212 6.74 4.76 22.58
C ILE A 212 6.42 5.61 23.82
N GLY A 213 5.19 5.60 24.33
CA GLY A 213 4.78 6.46 25.44
C GLY A 213 4.90 7.94 25.06
N ASP A 214 5.32 8.74 26.04
CA ASP A 214 5.63 10.16 25.85
C ASP A 214 7.13 10.39 25.55
N ASP A 215 7.88 9.36 25.11
CA ASP A 215 9.30 9.53 24.74
C ASP A 215 9.45 10.68 23.73
N GLU A 216 10.05 11.79 24.18
CA GLU A 216 10.31 13.00 23.39
C GLU A 216 11.62 12.92 22.61
N LYS A 217 12.19 11.72 22.42
CA LYS A 217 13.40 11.55 21.60
C LYS A 217 13.07 11.84 20.15
N THR A 218 13.09 13.14 19.85
CA THR A 218 12.94 13.76 18.56
C THR A 218 14.15 13.28 17.76
N ASN A 219 13.93 12.53 16.69
CA ASN A 219 15.04 12.16 15.84
C ASN A 219 15.51 13.41 15.04
N GLU A 220 16.76 13.39 14.59
CA GLU A 220 17.38 14.52 13.87
C GLU A 220 16.55 14.93 12.63
N PHE A 221 15.96 13.96 11.95
CA PHE A 221 15.08 14.14 10.80
C PHE A 221 13.77 14.88 11.13
N GLU A 222 13.12 14.55 12.24
CA GLU A 222 11.92 15.24 12.73
C GLU A 222 12.25 16.70 13.09
N THR A 223 13.45 16.94 13.63
CA THR A 223 13.94 18.28 13.94
C THR A 223 14.14 19.11 12.68
N GLU A 224 14.67 18.53 11.61
CA GLU A 224 14.82 19.21 10.31
C GLU A 224 13.47 19.47 9.63
N LYS A 225 12.56 18.50 9.62
CA LYS A 225 11.18 18.68 9.13
C LYS A 225 10.47 19.84 9.82
N LYS A 226 10.56 19.92 11.15
CA LYS A 226 9.99 21.01 11.95
C LYS A 226 10.57 22.37 11.58
N LYS A 227 11.88 22.47 11.29
CA LYS A 227 12.54 23.73 10.90
C LYS A 227 12.04 24.26 9.55
N CYS A 228 11.87 23.39 8.55
CA CYS A 228 11.31 23.78 7.25
C CYS A 228 9.84 24.23 7.31
N PHE A 229 9.13 23.88 8.39
CA PHE A 229 7.71 24.20 8.56
C PHE A 229 7.44 25.56 9.26
N ILE A 230 8.43 26.11 9.96
CA ILE A 230 8.33 27.37 10.72
C ILE A 230 8.69 28.61 9.86
N GLN A 231 9.18 28.41 8.63
CA GLN A 231 9.47 29.46 7.65
C GLN A 231 8.30 29.66 6.68
#